data_AF-A0A4Z2IL20-F1
#
_entry.id   AF-A0A4Z2IL20-F1
#
_cell.length_a   1.000
_cell.length_b   1.000
_cell.length_c   1.000
_cell.angle_alpha   90.00
_cell.angle_beta   90.00
_cell.angle_gamma   90.00
#
_symmetry.space_group_name_H-M   'P 1'
#
loop_
_entity.id
_entity.type
_entity.pdbx_description
1 polymer ?
#
loop_
_entity_poly.entity_id
_entity_poly.type
_entity_poly.pdbx_seq_one_letter_code
_entity_poly.pdbx_strand_id
1 'polypeptide(L)'
;MTYSLGILLCVGLLHTTARAIRMDKLADNKICGDAECSYVLSMATALDDFTAPDCRFINIKTGQMVYVYSKLIPEEGAGVFWSGSVYSERYVHQMGIIGYFPATMVKETYTFIEDGVKIPTTVFQPSMMKGILHM
;
A
#
# COMPACT_ATOMS: atom_id res chain seq x y z
N MET A 1 -30.45 40.29 -19.87
CA MET A 1 -29.64 40.49 -18.64
C MET A 1 -30.03 39.54 -17.50
N THR A 2 -31.21 38.91 -17.50
CA THR A 2 -31.66 37.96 -16.47
C THR A 2 -31.22 36.51 -16.71
N TYR A 3 -31.17 36.07 -17.97
CA TYR A 3 -30.74 34.70 -18.33
C TYR A 3 -29.27 34.40 -18.01
N SER A 4 -28.38 35.37 -18.24
CA SER A 4 -26.95 35.22 -17.95
C SER A 4 -26.66 35.06 -16.46
N LEU A 5 -27.44 35.73 -15.59
CA LEU A 5 -27.32 35.60 -14.14
C LEU A 5 -27.83 34.22 -13.66
N GLY A 6 -28.91 33.72 -14.28
CA GLY A 6 -29.45 32.38 -14.01
C GLY A 6 -28.50 31.26 -14.42
N ILE A 7 -27.81 31.39 -15.56
CA ILE A 7 -26.81 30.43 -16.03
C ILE A 7 -25.59 30.40 -15.09
N LEU A 8 -25.11 31.56 -14.63
CA LEU A 8 -24.01 31.67 -13.66
C LEU A 8 -24.37 31.03 -12.31
N LEU A 9 -25.61 31.18 -11.84
CA LEU A 9 -26.10 30.51 -10.63
C LEU A 9 -26.12 28.97 -10.79
N CYS A 10 -26.58 28.47 -11.94
CA CYS A 10 -26.61 27.03 -12.23
C CYS A 10 -25.21 26.42 -12.31
N VAL A 11 -24.25 27.13 -12.90
CA VAL A 11 -22.85 26.68 -12.96
C VAL A 11 -22.20 26.72 -11.57
N GLY A 12 -22.52 27.72 -10.73
CA GLY A 12 -22.04 27.80 -9.35
C GLY A 12 -22.55 26.66 -8.45
N LEU A 13 -23.78 26.18 -8.68
CA LEU A 13 -24.37 25.02 -7.98
C LEU A 13 -23.81 23.67 -8.44
N LEU A 14 -23.33 23.58 -9.69
CA LEU A 14 -22.70 22.37 -10.25
C LEU A 14 -21.22 22.21 -9.84
N HIS A 15 -20.61 23.22 -9.21
CA HIS A 15 -19.34 23.06 -8.50
C HIS A 15 -19.57 22.36 -7.16
N THR A 16 -20.30 21.24 -7.17
CA THR A 16 -20.24 20.25 -6.10
C THR A 16 -18.78 19.84 -5.97
N THR A 17 -18.16 20.29 -4.89
CA THR A 17 -16.81 19.93 -4.47
C THR A 17 -16.68 18.41 -4.55
N ALA A 18 -15.91 17.91 -5.53
CA ALA A 18 -15.43 16.54 -5.48
C ALA A 18 -14.53 16.44 -4.25
N ARG A 19 -15.11 16.12 -3.08
CA ARG A 19 -14.33 15.80 -1.89
C ARG A 19 -13.65 14.47 -2.18
N ALA A 20 -12.34 14.49 -2.35
CA ALA A 20 -11.55 13.28 -2.36
C ALA A 20 -11.85 12.50 -1.07
N ILE A 21 -12.28 11.24 -1.21
CA ILE A 21 -12.46 10.35 -0.06
C ILE A 21 -11.06 10.01 0.44
N ARG A 22 -10.75 10.39 1.68
CA ARG A 22 -9.50 10.01 2.32
C ARG A 22 -9.60 8.55 2.74
N MET A 23 -8.73 7.71 2.20
CA MET A 23 -8.59 6.33 2.65
C MET A 23 -7.68 6.29 3.87
N ASP A 24 -8.11 5.58 4.89
CA ASP A 24 -7.30 5.39 6.10
C ASP A 24 -6.17 4.40 5.86
N LYS A 25 -5.18 4.45 6.76
CA LYS A 25 -4.08 3.49 6.78
C LYS A 25 -4.64 2.09 7.01
N LEU A 26 -3.98 1.08 6.45
CA LEU A 26 -4.32 -0.33 6.74
C LEU A 26 -3.90 -0.74 8.16
N ALA A 27 -2.91 -0.05 8.73
CA ALA A 27 -2.43 -0.24 10.10
C ALA A 27 -1.60 0.98 10.53
N ASP A 28 -1.51 1.21 11.83
CA ASP A 28 -0.65 2.25 12.40
C ASP A 28 0.82 1.83 12.57
N ASN A 29 1.09 0.54 12.63
CA ASN A 29 2.44 0.00 12.85
C ASN A 29 2.74 -1.14 11.87
N LYS A 30 4.03 -1.32 11.59
CA LYS A 30 4.55 -2.42 10.78
C LYS A 30 5.86 -2.95 11.37
N ILE A 31 6.17 -4.20 11.05
CA ILE A 31 7.44 -4.85 11.34
C ILE A 31 8.26 -4.84 10.04
N CYS A 32 9.51 -4.40 10.11
CA CYS A 32 10.45 -4.33 9.00
C CYS A 32 11.81 -4.95 9.37
N GLY A 33 12.66 -5.23 8.37
CA GLY A 33 14.02 -5.73 8.62
C GLY A 33 14.94 -4.72 9.32
N ASP A 34 14.65 -3.44 9.11
CA ASP A 34 15.40 -2.29 9.60
C ASP A 34 14.49 -1.06 9.67
N ALA A 35 14.98 0.04 10.23
CA ALA A 35 14.20 1.26 10.44
C ALA A 35 13.71 1.92 9.13
N GLU A 36 14.38 1.64 8.01
CA GLU A 36 14.03 2.19 6.69
C GLU A 36 13.23 1.17 5.84
N CYS A 37 13.00 -0.04 6.34
CA CYS A 37 12.39 -1.16 5.60
C CYS A 37 13.11 -1.45 4.26
N SER A 38 14.43 -1.32 4.27
CA SER A 38 15.30 -1.54 3.11
C SER A 38 15.59 -3.02 2.86
N TYR A 39 15.49 -3.86 3.89
CA TYR A 39 15.73 -5.30 3.79
C TYR A 39 14.45 -6.12 3.66
N VAL A 40 14.54 -7.21 2.90
CA VAL A 40 13.50 -8.25 2.80
C VAL A 40 13.49 -9.04 4.11
N LEU A 41 12.30 -9.23 4.71
CA LEU A 41 12.10 -10.05 5.89
C LEU A 41 12.09 -11.54 5.54
N SER A 42 11.36 -11.91 4.49
CA SER A 42 11.13 -13.30 4.13
C SER A 42 10.76 -13.46 2.65
N MET A 43 10.83 -14.70 2.20
CA MET A 43 10.28 -15.15 0.93
C MET A 43 9.05 -16.02 1.21
N ALA A 44 8.01 -15.85 0.40
CA ALA A 44 6.78 -16.61 0.51
C ALA A 44 6.32 -17.10 -0.86
N THR A 45 5.55 -18.18 -0.89
CA THR A 45 4.90 -18.71 -2.08
C THR A 45 3.40 -18.51 -1.99
N ALA A 46 2.80 -17.95 -3.04
CA ALA A 46 1.36 -17.73 -3.12
C ALA A 46 0.59 -19.05 -3.13
N LEU A 47 -0.42 -19.14 -2.26
CA LEU A 47 -1.29 -20.32 -2.12
C LEU A 47 -2.53 -20.24 -3.01
N ASP A 48 -2.97 -19.03 -3.34
CA ASP A 48 -4.16 -18.76 -4.13
C ASP A 48 -4.01 -17.43 -4.89
N ASP A 49 -4.90 -17.19 -5.85
CA ASP A 49 -4.96 -15.97 -6.63
C ASP A 49 -5.55 -14.81 -5.81
N PHE A 50 -4.85 -13.68 -5.77
CA PHE A 50 -5.31 -12.45 -5.16
C PHE A 50 -5.39 -11.34 -6.22
N THR A 51 -6.58 -10.76 -6.41
CA THR A 51 -6.78 -9.60 -7.27
C THR A 51 -6.83 -8.34 -6.43
N ALA A 52 -5.98 -7.37 -6.77
CA ALA A 52 -5.86 -6.11 -6.05
C ALA A 52 -7.19 -5.32 -6.11
N PRO A 53 -7.83 -5.01 -4.97
CA PRO A 53 -9.07 -4.25 -4.95
C PRO A 53 -8.86 -2.76 -5.23
N ASP A 54 -7.67 -2.24 -4.93
CA ASP A 54 -7.25 -0.87 -5.21
C ASP A 54 -5.73 -0.80 -5.40
N CYS A 55 -5.21 0.39 -5.74
CA CYS A 55 -3.80 0.59 -6.09
C CYS A 55 -2.78 0.37 -4.96
N ARG A 56 -3.23 0.20 -3.71
CA ARG A 56 -2.34 -0.12 -2.59
C ARG A 56 -1.93 -1.59 -2.59
N PHE A 57 -2.67 -2.43 -3.30
CA PHE A 57 -2.50 -3.86 -3.34
C PHE A 57 -1.84 -4.30 -4.66
N ILE A 58 -1.15 -5.44 -4.64
CA ILE A 58 -0.60 -6.07 -5.85
C ILE A 58 -1.40 -7.31 -6.22
N ASN A 59 -1.42 -7.63 -7.51
CA ASN A 59 -1.99 -8.88 -7.98
C ASN A 59 -0.98 -10.02 -7.74
N ILE A 60 -1.45 -11.12 -7.19
CA ILE A 60 -0.64 -12.32 -6.95
C ILE A 60 -1.38 -13.51 -7.56
N LYS A 61 -0.63 -14.39 -8.21
CA LYS A 61 -1.11 -15.65 -8.75
C LYS A 61 -0.53 -16.82 -7.98
N THR A 62 -1.34 -17.87 -7.85
CA THR A 62 -0.97 -19.13 -7.19
C THR A 62 0.39 -19.62 -7.69
N GLY A 63 1.27 -20.01 -6.77
CA GLY A 63 2.61 -20.50 -7.07
C GLY A 63 3.67 -19.42 -7.32
N GLN A 64 3.30 -18.14 -7.44
CA GLN A 64 4.29 -17.06 -7.52
C GLN A 64 5.08 -16.93 -6.22
N MET A 65 6.36 -16.60 -6.35
CA MET A 65 7.19 -16.21 -5.21
C MET A 65 7.03 -14.73 -4.93
N VAL A 66 7.05 -14.36 -3.66
CA VAL A 66 6.89 -12.99 -3.19
C VAL A 66 7.97 -12.70 -2.16
N TYR A 67 8.72 -11.62 -2.35
CA TYR A 67 9.57 -11.07 -1.29
C TYR A 67 8.73 -10.19 -0.38
N VAL A 68 8.78 -10.45 0.93
CA VAL A 68 8.05 -9.72 1.95
C VAL A 68 8.97 -8.69 2.58
N TYR A 69 8.64 -7.40 2.46
CA TYR A 69 9.44 -6.30 3.04
C TYR A 69 8.92 -5.85 4.41
N SER A 70 7.61 -5.95 4.64
CA SER A 70 7.03 -5.58 5.93
C SER A 70 5.76 -6.35 6.25
N LYS A 71 5.51 -6.57 7.54
CA LYS A 71 4.31 -7.22 8.06
C LYS A 71 3.53 -6.18 8.87
N LEU A 72 2.31 -5.81 8.46
CA LEU A 72 1.50 -4.84 9.20
C LEU A 72 1.01 -5.45 10.50
N ILE A 73 0.97 -4.64 11.56
CA ILE A 73 0.36 -5.02 12.83
C ILE A 73 -1.11 -4.61 12.76
N PRO A 74 -2.05 -5.56 12.68
CA PRO A 74 -3.46 -5.24 12.51
C PRO A 74 -4.01 -4.53 13.75
N GLU A 75 -4.97 -3.62 13.53
CA GLU A 75 -5.86 -3.17 14.60
C GLU A 75 -6.84 -4.29 14.97
N GLU A 76 -7.49 -4.16 16.13
CA GLU A 76 -8.45 -5.16 16.59
C GLU A 76 -9.61 -5.32 15.58
N GLY A 77 -9.82 -6.55 15.10
CA GLY A 77 -10.82 -6.86 14.09
C GLY A 77 -10.42 -6.54 12.63
N ALA A 78 -9.23 -5.98 12.38
CA ALA A 78 -8.72 -5.72 11.04
C ALA A 78 -8.03 -6.95 10.43
N GLY A 79 -7.96 -6.98 9.08
CA GLY A 79 -7.25 -8.04 8.35
C GLY A 79 -5.73 -7.97 8.53
N VAL A 80 -5.07 -9.13 8.44
CA VAL A 80 -3.61 -9.23 8.50
C VAL A 80 -3.03 -9.04 7.09
N PHE A 81 -2.31 -7.94 6.88
CA PHE A 81 -1.71 -7.61 5.57
C PHE A 81 -0.20 -7.52 5.66
N TRP A 82 0.48 -8.02 4.64
CA TRP A 82 1.92 -7.85 4.44
C TRP A 82 2.17 -7.03 3.18
N SER A 83 3.36 -6.43 3.06
CA SER A 83 3.80 -5.73 1.84
C SER A 83 4.96 -6.48 1.18
N GLY A 84 4.88 -6.65 -0.13
CA GLY A 84 5.88 -7.39 -0.88
C GLY A 84 5.87 -7.06 -2.35
N SER A 85 6.77 -7.71 -3.10
CA SER A 85 6.81 -7.67 -4.56
C SER A 85 6.92 -9.08 -5.12
N VAL A 86 6.30 -9.31 -6.29
CA VAL A 86 6.39 -10.59 -6.99
C VAL A 86 7.83 -10.78 -7.48
N TYR A 87 8.39 -11.94 -7.20
CA TYR A 87 9.68 -12.39 -7.70
C TYR A 87 9.51 -13.39 -8.84
N SER A 88 10.31 -13.21 -9.89
CA SER A 88 10.37 -14.11 -11.04
C SER A 88 11.76 -14.01 -11.68
N GLU A 89 12.30 -15.12 -12.16
CA GLU A 89 13.57 -15.12 -12.92
C GLU A 89 13.44 -14.41 -14.27
N ARG A 90 12.22 -14.39 -14.82
CA ARG A 90 11.89 -13.67 -16.06
C ARG A 90 11.08 -12.42 -15.73
N TYR A 91 11.21 -11.38 -16.55
CA TYR A 91 10.41 -10.18 -16.38
C TYR A 91 8.91 -10.50 -16.40
N VAL A 92 8.22 -10.03 -15.36
CA VAL A 92 6.76 -10.02 -15.27
C VAL A 92 6.31 -8.61 -14.88
N HIS A 93 5.14 -8.19 -15.36
CA HIS A 93 4.66 -6.80 -15.21
C HIS A 93 4.54 -6.32 -13.75
N GLN A 94 4.44 -7.24 -12.78
CA GLN A 94 4.35 -6.93 -11.35
C GLN A 94 5.70 -7.04 -10.61
N MET A 95 6.78 -7.39 -11.30
CA MET A 95 8.09 -7.53 -10.68
C MET A 95 8.62 -6.17 -10.24
N GLY A 96 9.01 -6.07 -8.97
CA GLY A 96 9.51 -4.82 -8.38
C GLY A 96 8.42 -3.81 -7.97
N ILE A 97 7.14 -4.08 -8.27
CA ILE A 97 6.03 -3.27 -7.74
C ILE A 97 5.75 -3.74 -6.32
N ILE A 98 5.85 -2.83 -5.36
CA ILE A 98 5.55 -3.12 -3.95
C ILE A 98 4.09 -2.76 -3.67
N GLY A 99 3.36 -3.69 -3.06
CA GLY A 99 2.05 -3.40 -2.51
C GLY A 99 1.62 -4.43 -1.48
N TYR A 100 0.42 -4.24 -0.94
CA TYR A 100 -0.13 -5.09 0.10
C TYR A 100 -0.84 -6.33 -0.46
N PHE A 101 -0.89 -7.37 0.37
CA PHE A 101 -1.71 -8.56 0.16
C PHE A 101 -2.03 -9.21 1.52
N PRO A 102 -3.14 -9.97 1.64
CA PRO A 102 -3.45 -10.68 2.88
C PRO A 102 -2.41 -11.75 3.16
N ALA A 103 -1.92 -11.83 4.40
CA ALA A 103 -0.93 -12.81 4.80
C ALA A 103 -1.39 -14.26 4.56
N THR A 104 -2.70 -14.50 4.61
CA THR A 104 -3.32 -15.82 4.36
C THR A 104 -3.20 -16.29 2.91
N MET A 105 -2.89 -15.40 1.97
CA MET A 105 -2.74 -15.75 0.54
C MET A 105 -1.37 -16.34 0.21
N VAL A 106 -0.43 -16.33 1.16
CA VAL A 106 0.93 -16.82 0.95
C VAL A 106 1.35 -17.75 2.07
N LYS A 107 2.31 -18.63 1.78
CA LYS A 107 3.03 -19.43 2.77
C LYS A 107 4.48 -18.98 2.79
N GLU A 108 4.93 -18.52 3.94
CA GLU A 108 6.34 -18.18 4.16
C GLU A 108 7.20 -19.45 3.98
N THR A 109 8.16 -19.37 3.05
CA THR A 109 9.03 -20.50 2.67
C THR A 109 10.45 -20.33 3.17
N TYR A 110 10.91 -19.09 3.37
CA TYR A 110 12.22 -18.80 3.93
C TYR A 110 12.20 -17.47 4.68
N THR A 111 12.77 -17.43 5.88
CA THR A 111 12.92 -16.21 6.68
C THR A 111 14.36 -15.75 6.63
N PHE A 112 14.59 -14.51 6.18
CA PHE A 112 15.91 -13.87 6.18
C PHE A 112 16.18 -13.16 7.51
N ILE A 113 15.14 -12.56 8.11
CA ILE A 113 15.21 -11.79 9.35
C ILE A 113 14.10 -12.27 10.29
N GLU A 114 14.50 -12.87 11.41
CA GLU A 114 13.58 -13.38 12.44
C GLU A 114 13.03 -12.24 13.32
N ASP A 115 13.93 -11.40 13.86
CA ASP A 115 13.60 -10.31 14.76
C ASP A 115 13.56 -8.96 14.03
N GLY A 116 12.42 -8.66 13.41
CA GLY A 116 12.19 -7.36 12.78
C GLY A 116 11.99 -6.21 13.79
N VAL A 117 12.20 -4.98 13.34
CA VAL A 117 11.92 -3.77 14.13
C VAL A 117 10.50 -3.28 13.90
N LYS A 118 9.79 -2.95 14.99
CA LYS A 118 8.48 -2.32 14.94
C LYS A 118 8.65 -0.82 14.71
N ILE A 119 8.03 -0.28 13.66
CA ILE A 119 8.02 1.14 13.35
C ILE A 119 6.60 1.62 12.97
N PRO A 120 6.28 2.91 13.15
CA PRO A 120 5.00 3.45 12.71
C PRO A 120 4.88 3.44 11.18
N THR A 121 3.67 3.27 10.67
CA THR A 121 3.39 3.46 9.24
C THR A 121 3.38 4.95 8.92
N THR A 122 4.08 5.34 7.86
CA THR A 122 4.05 6.70 7.35
C THR A 122 2.93 6.85 6.32
N VAL A 123 2.20 7.96 6.40
CA VAL A 123 1.47 8.46 5.23
C VAL A 123 2.46 9.28 4.41
N PHE A 124 2.41 9.18 3.09
CA PHE A 124 3.05 10.21 2.27
C PHE A 124 2.31 11.52 2.53
N GLN A 125 2.85 12.33 3.45
CA GLN A 125 2.30 13.62 3.84
C GLN A 125 3.09 14.69 3.08
N PRO A 126 2.45 15.46 2.17
CA PRO A 126 3.12 16.55 1.45
C PRO A 126 3.82 17.57 2.38
N SER A 127 3.36 17.68 3.63
CA SER A 127 3.98 18.53 4.66
C SER A 127 5.40 18.10 5.05
N MET A 128 5.78 16.83 4.87
CA MET A 128 7.13 16.35 5.17
C MET A 128 8.16 16.86 4.15
N MET A 129 7.75 17.23 2.93
CA MET A 129 8.63 17.83 1.91
C MET A 129 8.85 19.34 2.08
N LYS A 130 8.06 20.03 2.92
CA LYS A 130 8.25 21.47 3.19
C LYS A 130 9.55 21.80 3.93
N GLY A 131 10.21 20.81 4.54
CA GLY A 131 11.51 20.97 5.19
C GLY A 131 12.73 20.89 4.26
N ILE A 132 12.56 20.49 2.99
CA ILE A 132 13.68 20.27 2.06
C ILE A 132 13.85 21.46 1.09
N LEU A 133 12.81 22.28 0.89
CA LEU A 133 12.85 23.42 -0.02
C LEU A 133 13.31 24.75 0.63
N HIS A 134 13.79 24.70 1.88
CA HIS A 134 14.28 25.86 2.63
C HIS A 134 15.75 25.75 3.07
N MET A 135 16.55 24.96 2.33
CA MET A 135 18.02 25.07 2.35
C MET A 135 18.53 25.56 1.00
#